data_AF-A0A176WIQ9-F1
#
_entry.id   AF-A0A176WIQ9-F1
#
_cell.length_a   1.000
_cell.length_b   1.000
_cell.length_c   1.000
_cell.angle_alpha   90.00
_cell.angle_beta   90.00
_cell.angle_gamma   90.00
#
_symmetry.space_group_name_H-M   'P 1'
#
loop_
_entity.id
_entity.type
_entity.pdbx_description
1 polymer ?
#
loop_
_entity_poly.entity_id
_entity_poly.type
_entity_poly.pdbx_seq_one_letter_code
_entity_poly.pdbx_strand_id
1 'polypeptide(L)'
;MTRSRRSVDRRQPGFQVWPVVAVGILLWACVAEPVVAQDITGYVSIDCGGTGGVDPVTLMEWVSDDGFLDSERQLVNERVAVRARVQLNSARPEAQDNAEQLKTAMVFVPGARAKSKYCYNLTVAHNATTSTDYLVRAMFPSRALTAEGNVPLDAYGSRFYFTVDSTFVSTIDLDPSEATTVEMVVSSLDTNLLVCLVPLEDRSSMAAISSLELRPLNGTLYSNRGSAKSNTGTTTKMQSSYLVTVARFNFGGNESSPSVRYSSSQRILFYGAPSSSCILEPAPRRPMNQSN
;
A
#
# COMPACT_ATOMS: atom_id res chain seq x y z
N MET A 1 -6.74 75.29 64.76
CA MET A 1 -6.35 76.10 63.58
C MET A 1 -5.78 75.20 62.51
N THR A 2 -6.13 75.52 61.29
CA THR A 2 -6.17 74.74 60.05
C THR A 2 -4.83 74.66 59.30
N ARG A 3 -4.56 73.50 58.65
CA ARG A 3 -3.84 73.40 57.36
C ARG A 3 -3.98 71.98 56.79
N SER A 4 -4.98 71.72 55.95
CA SER A 4 -4.90 71.75 54.47
C SER A 4 -3.70 70.97 53.91
N ARG A 5 -3.95 69.73 53.46
CA ARG A 5 -3.10 69.00 52.51
C ARG A 5 -3.91 68.73 51.24
N ARG A 6 -3.37 69.22 50.13
CA ARG A 6 -3.86 69.02 48.76
C ARG A 6 -3.63 67.59 48.29
N SER A 7 -4.50 67.20 47.36
CA SER A 7 -4.52 65.97 46.59
C SER A 7 -3.27 65.77 45.73
N VAL A 8 -2.89 64.51 45.52
CA VAL A 8 -2.35 64.05 44.24
C VAL A 8 -3.05 62.74 43.89
N ASP A 9 -3.80 62.83 42.81
CA ASP A 9 -4.58 61.79 42.14
C ASP A 9 -3.62 60.83 41.41
N ARG A 10 -3.77 59.52 41.61
CA ARG A 10 -2.99 58.48 40.91
C ARG A 10 -3.97 57.52 40.24
N ARG A 11 -4.21 57.76 38.95
CA ARG A 11 -4.94 56.86 38.05
C ARG A 11 -4.15 55.56 37.88
N GLN A 12 -4.77 54.42 38.19
CA GLN A 12 -4.34 53.11 37.74
C GLN A 12 -4.88 52.86 36.33
N PRO A 13 -4.07 52.40 35.36
CA PRO A 13 -4.58 51.92 34.08
C PRO A 13 -5.05 50.46 34.24
N GLY A 14 -6.30 50.21 33.86
CA GLY A 14 -6.85 48.87 33.74
C GLY A 14 -6.20 48.11 32.59
N PHE A 15 -5.64 46.94 32.88
CA PHE A 15 -5.26 45.96 31.87
C PHE A 15 -6.50 45.16 31.49
N GLN A 16 -7.18 45.62 30.45
CA GLN A 16 -8.27 44.92 29.80
C GLN A 16 -7.65 43.95 28.77
N VAL A 17 -7.47 42.68 29.17
CA VAL A 17 -7.01 41.63 28.26
C VAL A 17 -8.17 41.25 27.34
N TRP A 18 -7.98 41.46 26.04
CA TRP A 18 -8.97 41.22 24.99
C TRP A 18 -9.30 39.72 24.86
N PRO A 19 -10.58 39.32 24.72
CA PRO A 19 -10.99 37.92 24.59
C PRO A 19 -10.72 37.31 23.19
N VAL A 20 -10.09 38.06 22.28
CA VAL A 20 -9.93 37.67 20.87
C VAL A 20 -8.81 36.65 20.66
N VAL A 21 -7.82 36.58 21.55
CA VAL A 21 -6.69 35.63 21.42
C VAL A 21 -7.11 34.19 21.75
N ALA A 22 -8.08 34.01 22.67
CA ALA A 22 -8.53 32.69 23.09
C ALA A 22 -9.32 31.94 22.00
N VAL A 23 -10.01 32.68 21.12
CA VAL A 23 -10.80 32.09 20.02
C VAL A 23 -9.92 31.58 18.87
N GLY A 24 -8.79 32.26 18.59
CA GLY A 24 -7.86 31.83 17.54
C GLY A 24 -7.12 30.53 17.85
N ILE A 25 -6.81 30.26 19.12
CA ILE A 25 -6.13 29.03 19.56
C ILE A 25 -7.09 27.83 19.54
N LEU A 26 -8.37 28.03 19.87
CA LEU A 26 -9.39 26.97 19.83
C LEU A 26 -9.78 26.57 18.39
N LEU A 27 -9.71 27.50 17.43
CA LEU A 27 -9.95 27.20 16.01
C LEU A 27 -8.78 26.45 15.34
N TRP A 28 -7.56 26.57 15.86
CA TRP A 28 -6.40 25.84 15.32
C TRP A 28 -6.35 24.37 15.78
N ALA A 29 -6.91 24.06 16.95
CA ALA A 29 -7.01 22.70 17.47
C ALA A 29 -8.07 21.83 16.76
N CYS A 30 -9.02 22.43 16.04
CA CYS A 30 -10.10 21.70 15.35
C CYS A 30 -9.75 21.25 13.92
N VAL A 31 -8.57 21.58 13.38
CA VAL A 31 -8.18 21.23 12.00
C VAL A 31 -7.08 20.17 11.96
N ALA A 32 -6.53 19.78 13.11
CA ALA A 32 -5.55 18.71 13.23
C ALA A 32 -6.22 17.46 13.81
N GLU A 33 -7.13 16.84 13.06
CA GLU A 33 -7.44 15.44 13.35
C GLU A 33 -6.13 14.65 13.17
N PRO A 34 -5.64 13.92 14.19
CA PRO A 34 -4.52 13.04 13.98
C PRO A 34 -4.95 11.98 12.97
N VAL A 35 -4.29 11.94 11.81
CA VAL A 35 -4.44 10.84 10.87
C VAL A 35 -3.92 9.60 11.58
N VAL A 36 -4.83 8.85 12.19
CA VAL A 36 -4.53 7.60 12.91
C VAL A 36 -3.92 6.64 11.89
N ALA A 37 -2.67 6.24 12.13
CA ALA A 37 -2.03 5.20 11.33
C ALA A 37 -2.88 3.93 11.42
N GLN A 38 -3.11 3.27 10.28
CA GLN A 38 -3.81 1.99 10.29
C GLN A 38 -3.02 0.96 11.12
N ASP A 39 -3.75 0.14 11.87
CA ASP A 39 -3.19 -1.01 12.57
C ASP A 39 -2.49 -1.93 11.56
N ILE A 40 -1.23 -2.25 11.85
CA ILE A 40 -0.37 -3.10 11.00
C ILE A 40 -0.52 -4.58 11.35
N THR A 41 -1.31 -4.92 12.38
CA THR A 41 -1.52 -6.31 12.80
C THR A 41 -2.23 -7.08 11.69
N GLY A 42 -1.60 -8.11 11.15
CA GLY A 42 -2.13 -8.90 10.03
C GLY A 42 -1.76 -8.36 8.63
N TYR A 43 -0.91 -7.34 8.58
CA TYR A 43 -0.26 -6.90 7.35
C TYR A 43 0.79 -7.93 6.91
N VAL A 44 0.81 -8.27 5.62
CA VAL A 44 1.93 -9.03 5.02
C VAL A 44 2.26 -8.50 3.64
N SER A 45 3.56 -8.32 3.38
CA SER A 45 4.13 -7.95 2.08
C SER A 45 5.09 -9.06 1.67
N ILE A 46 4.80 -9.72 0.55
CA ILE A 46 5.49 -10.91 0.07
C ILE A 46 6.28 -10.56 -1.20
N ASP A 47 7.57 -10.83 -1.18
CA ASP A 47 8.52 -10.75 -2.30
C ASP A 47 8.60 -12.13 -2.96
N CYS A 48 7.87 -12.30 -4.06
CA CYS A 48 7.68 -13.59 -4.71
C CYS A 48 8.92 -13.96 -5.53
N GLY A 49 9.55 -15.09 -5.20
CA GLY A 49 10.80 -15.53 -5.82
C GLY A 49 12.04 -14.74 -5.38
N GLY A 50 11.89 -13.77 -4.47
CA GLY A 50 12.97 -13.08 -3.81
C GLY A 50 13.20 -13.57 -2.39
N THR A 51 14.04 -12.85 -1.65
CA THR A 51 14.42 -13.19 -0.27
C THR A 51 13.73 -12.32 0.78
N GLY A 52 12.90 -11.36 0.35
CA GLY A 52 12.40 -10.31 1.23
C GLY A 52 13.44 -9.24 1.53
N GLY A 53 13.17 -8.43 2.56
CA GLY A 53 14.01 -7.32 2.99
C GLY A 53 13.20 -6.08 3.34
N VAL A 54 13.88 -4.98 3.63
CA VAL A 54 13.21 -3.69 3.91
C VAL A 54 13.29 -2.82 2.67
N ASP A 55 12.15 -2.37 2.16
CA ASP A 55 12.12 -1.45 1.03
C ASP A 55 12.68 -0.08 1.45
N PRO A 56 13.70 0.46 0.76
CA PRO A 56 14.42 1.65 1.22
C PRO A 56 13.61 2.94 1.11
N VAL A 57 12.52 2.95 0.32
CA VAL A 57 11.70 4.14 0.04
C VAL A 57 10.51 4.22 1.00
N THR A 58 9.86 3.09 1.20
CA THR A 58 8.63 2.93 1.99
C THR A 58 8.90 2.45 3.41
N LEU A 59 10.10 1.90 3.66
CA LEU A 59 10.53 1.27 4.92
C LEU A 59 9.70 0.06 5.33
N MET A 60 8.95 -0.52 4.39
CA MET A 60 8.15 -1.71 4.65
C MET A 60 9.02 -2.95 4.68
N GLU A 61 8.70 -3.84 5.61
CA GLU A 61 9.27 -5.18 5.66
C GLU A 61 8.55 -6.09 4.65
N TRP A 62 9.36 -6.79 3.87
CA TRP A 62 8.95 -7.80 2.91
C TRP A 62 9.50 -9.15 3.35
N VAL A 63 8.65 -10.18 3.29
CA VAL A 63 9.04 -11.56 3.53
C VAL A 63 9.15 -12.31 2.20
N SER A 64 9.94 -13.37 2.16
CA SER A 64 9.94 -14.29 1.02
C SER A 64 8.58 -15.00 0.88
N ASP A 65 8.25 -15.50 -0.31
CA ASP A 65 7.06 -16.33 -0.53
C ASP A 65 7.15 -17.76 0.01
N ASP A 66 8.29 -18.12 0.60
CA ASP A 66 8.50 -19.38 1.27
C ASP A 66 7.38 -19.67 2.29
N GLY A 67 6.66 -20.77 2.09
CA GLY A 67 5.58 -21.22 2.99
C GLY A 67 4.20 -20.60 2.73
N PHE A 68 4.05 -19.67 1.80
CA PHE A 68 2.74 -19.17 1.36
C PHE A 68 2.15 -19.97 0.20
N LEU A 69 3.00 -20.66 -0.57
CA LEU A 69 2.61 -21.46 -1.73
C LEU A 69 2.31 -22.92 -1.38
N ASP A 70 1.14 -23.40 -1.80
CA ASP A 70 0.78 -24.80 -1.61
C ASP A 70 1.74 -25.75 -2.35
N SER A 71 2.36 -26.67 -1.59
CA SER A 71 3.34 -27.64 -2.11
C SER A 71 4.58 -27.00 -2.76
N GLU A 72 4.98 -25.80 -2.33
CA GLU A 72 6.10 -25.06 -2.90
C GLU A 72 7.37 -25.91 -3.14
N ARG A 73 7.84 -26.62 -2.10
CA ARG A 73 9.05 -27.46 -2.20
C ARG A 73 8.95 -28.49 -3.33
N GLN A 74 7.78 -29.08 -3.53
CA GLN A 74 7.55 -30.03 -4.61
C GLN A 74 7.62 -29.32 -5.97
N LEU A 75 6.96 -28.16 -6.10
CA LEU A 75 6.95 -27.39 -7.34
C LEU A 75 8.35 -26.94 -7.77
N VAL A 76 9.17 -26.50 -6.81
CA VAL A 76 10.58 -26.11 -7.05
C VAL A 76 11.42 -27.33 -7.43
N ASN A 77 11.31 -28.44 -6.69
CA ASN A 77 12.04 -29.67 -6.98
C ASN A 77 11.70 -30.27 -8.35
N GLU A 78 10.44 -30.15 -8.77
CA GLU A 78 9.98 -30.59 -10.09
C GLU A 78 10.30 -29.60 -11.22
N ARG A 79 10.92 -28.46 -10.89
CA ARG A 79 11.22 -27.34 -11.80
C ARG A 79 9.98 -26.77 -12.50
N VAL A 80 8.84 -26.82 -11.80
CA VAL A 80 7.59 -26.19 -12.23
C VAL A 80 7.54 -24.75 -11.73
N ALA A 81 7.95 -24.51 -10.48
CA ALA A 81 8.16 -23.17 -9.95
C ALA A 81 9.66 -22.82 -10.04
N VAL A 82 9.97 -21.69 -10.66
CA VAL A 82 11.34 -21.20 -10.83
C VAL A 82 11.43 -19.75 -10.37
N ARG A 83 12.53 -19.42 -9.69
CA ARG A 83 12.85 -18.03 -9.35
C ARG A 83 13.47 -17.36 -10.57
N ALA A 84 12.95 -16.21 -10.94
CA ALA A 84 13.41 -15.45 -12.11
C ALA A 84 13.86 -14.05 -11.69
N ARG A 85 14.83 -13.53 -12.44
CA ARG A 85 15.23 -12.13 -12.41
C ARG A 85 14.45 -11.38 -13.47
N VAL A 86 13.99 -10.20 -13.11
CA VAL A 86 13.29 -9.26 -13.98
C VAL A 86 14.29 -8.25 -14.49
N GLN A 87 14.36 -8.10 -15.81
CA GLN A 87 15.14 -7.03 -16.41
C GLN A 87 14.30 -5.76 -16.46
N LEU A 88 14.55 -4.85 -15.51
CA LEU A 88 13.88 -3.56 -15.46
C LEU A 88 14.47 -2.64 -16.53
N ASN A 89 13.60 -1.99 -17.31
CA ASN A 89 14.03 -0.93 -18.21
C ASN A 89 14.42 0.30 -17.38
N SER A 90 15.71 0.66 -17.42
CA SER A 90 16.35 1.72 -16.62
C SER A 90 15.85 3.16 -16.87
N ALA A 91 14.72 3.35 -17.55
CA ALA A 91 14.15 4.68 -17.77
C ALA A 91 13.47 5.27 -16.51
N ARG A 92 13.06 4.44 -15.54
CA ARG A 92 12.48 4.88 -14.24
C ARG A 92 12.78 3.96 -13.02
N PRO A 93 14.00 3.47 -12.80
CA PRO A 93 14.25 2.46 -11.76
C PRO A 93 14.18 2.98 -10.33
N GLU A 94 14.46 4.26 -10.08
CA GLU A 94 14.62 4.81 -8.72
C GLU A 94 13.39 5.56 -8.18
N ALA A 95 12.39 5.80 -9.03
CA ALA A 95 11.18 6.54 -8.68
C ALA A 95 9.92 5.65 -8.55
N GLN A 96 10.07 4.34 -8.71
CA GLN A 96 8.97 3.39 -8.59
C GLN A 96 8.97 2.79 -7.18
N ASP A 97 7.96 3.11 -6.39
CA ASP A 97 7.71 2.42 -5.11
C ASP A 97 7.70 0.90 -5.32
N ASN A 98 8.41 0.15 -4.46
CA ASN A 98 8.63 -1.31 -4.55
C ASN A 98 9.56 -1.76 -5.70
N ALA A 99 10.47 -0.89 -6.18
CA ALA A 99 11.40 -1.22 -7.26
C ALA A 99 12.27 -2.44 -6.96
N GLU A 100 12.59 -2.70 -5.69
CA GLU A 100 13.38 -3.87 -5.29
C GLU A 100 12.61 -5.17 -5.50
N GLN A 101 11.33 -5.22 -5.08
CA GLN A 101 10.49 -6.42 -5.23
C GLN A 101 10.09 -6.69 -6.68
N LEU A 102 10.25 -5.72 -7.57
CA LEU A 102 10.06 -5.90 -9.01
C LEU A 102 11.29 -6.46 -9.72
N LYS A 103 12.43 -6.68 -9.04
CA LYS A 103 13.63 -7.30 -9.63
C LYS A 103 13.55 -8.83 -9.64
N THR A 104 12.64 -9.40 -8.88
CA THR A 104 12.44 -10.84 -8.71
C THR A 104 11.01 -11.23 -9.07
N ALA A 105 10.84 -12.47 -9.46
CA ALA A 105 9.53 -13.07 -9.67
C ALA A 105 9.57 -14.57 -9.39
N MET A 106 8.47 -15.09 -8.86
CA MET A 106 8.15 -16.52 -8.92
C MET A 106 7.45 -16.79 -10.24
N VAL A 107 7.98 -17.74 -11.02
CA VAL A 107 7.45 -18.11 -12.34
C VAL A 107 7.06 -19.57 -12.34
N PHE A 108 5.85 -19.85 -12.81
CA PHE A 108 5.32 -21.19 -12.99
C PHE A 108 5.38 -21.56 -14.47
N VAL A 109 6.37 -22.38 -14.82
CA VAL A 109 6.62 -22.76 -16.21
C VAL A 109 5.65 -23.86 -16.66
N PRO A 110 5.21 -23.84 -17.92
CA PRO A 110 4.38 -24.90 -18.47
C PRO A 110 5.14 -26.22 -18.61
N GLY A 111 4.42 -27.34 -18.56
CA GLY A 111 4.99 -28.66 -18.78
C GLY A 111 4.09 -29.81 -18.34
N ALA A 112 4.59 -31.04 -18.49
CA ALA A 112 3.85 -32.25 -18.12
C ALA A 112 3.45 -32.31 -16.63
N ARG A 113 4.25 -31.69 -15.76
CA ARG A 113 4.03 -31.61 -14.31
C ARG A 113 3.36 -30.31 -13.86
N ALA A 114 3.05 -29.41 -14.80
CA ALA A 114 2.36 -28.17 -14.46
C ALA A 114 0.98 -28.47 -13.85
N LYS A 115 0.67 -27.77 -12.77
CA LYS A 115 -0.66 -27.81 -12.14
C LYS A 115 -1.61 -26.90 -12.92
N SER A 116 -2.91 -27.12 -12.73
CA SER A 116 -3.94 -26.24 -13.29
C SER A 116 -3.98 -24.87 -12.61
N LYS A 117 -3.52 -24.77 -11.36
CA LYS A 117 -3.44 -23.51 -10.60
C LYS A 117 -2.34 -23.55 -9.56
N TYR A 118 -1.83 -22.37 -9.21
CA TYR A 118 -0.83 -22.15 -8.16
C TYR A 118 -1.38 -21.08 -7.22
N CYS A 119 -1.58 -21.42 -5.95
CA CYS A 119 -2.28 -20.56 -4.99
C CYS A 119 -1.38 -20.18 -3.83
N TYR A 120 -1.36 -18.88 -3.53
CA TYR A 120 -0.88 -18.32 -2.29
C TYR A 120 -2.01 -18.37 -1.27
N ASN A 121 -1.73 -18.91 -0.09
CA ASN A 121 -2.68 -19.02 1.01
C ASN A 121 -2.37 -17.95 2.06
N LEU A 122 -3.19 -16.90 2.11
CA LEU A 122 -2.99 -15.78 3.01
C LEU A 122 -3.96 -15.84 4.18
N THR A 123 -3.44 -15.88 5.40
CA THR A 123 -4.28 -15.88 6.60
C THR A 123 -4.95 -14.53 6.81
N VAL A 124 -6.26 -14.56 7.04
CA VAL A 124 -7.07 -13.36 7.33
C VAL A 124 -7.75 -13.50 8.69
N ALA A 125 -7.92 -12.37 9.37
CA ALA A 125 -8.68 -12.30 10.61
C ALA A 125 -10.18 -12.42 10.31
N HIS A 126 -10.71 -13.62 10.54
CA HIS A 126 -12.13 -13.91 10.37
C HIS A 126 -12.90 -13.74 11.68
N ASN A 127 -14.01 -13.01 11.63
CA ASN A 127 -15.01 -12.97 12.68
C ASN A 127 -16.37 -13.35 12.08
N ALA A 128 -17.02 -14.37 12.63
CA ALA A 128 -18.32 -14.88 12.17
C ALA A 128 -19.45 -13.83 12.20
N THR A 129 -19.24 -12.70 12.88
CA THR A 129 -20.21 -11.60 13.02
C THR A 129 -19.86 -10.35 12.23
N THR A 130 -18.63 -10.22 11.71
CA THR A 130 -18.16 -9.02 11.00
C THR A 130 -17.22 -9.40 9.86
N SER A 131 -17.53 -8.97 8.64
CA SER A 131 -16.59 -9.07 7.51
C SER A 131 -15.49 -8.02 7.68
N THR A 132 -14.23 -8.45 7.66
CA THR A 132 -13.08 -7.55 7.58
C THR A 132 -12.73 -7.32 6.11
N ASP A 133 -12.52 -6.06 5.75
CA ASP A 133 -12.07 -5.69 4.40
C ASP A 133 -10.55 -5.72 4.33
N TYR A 134 -10.01 -6.23 3.24
CA TYR A 134 -8.58 -6.34 2.99
C TYR A 134 -8.21 -5.64 1.70
N LEU A 135 -7.14 -4.84 1.72
CA LEU A 135 -6.45 -4.44 0.49
C LEU A 135 -5.56 -5.59 0.04
N VAL A 136 -5.82 -6.12 -1.14
CA VAL A 136 -4.97 -7.07 -1.84
C VAL A 136 -4.30 -6.32 -2.98
N ARG A 137 -2.97 -6.38 -3.05
CA ARG A 137 -2.21 -5.85 -4.19
C ARG A 137 -1.27 -6.92 -4.72
N ALA A 138 -1.47 -7.31 -5.97
CA ALA A 138 -0.58 -8.19 -6.70
C ALA A 138 0.19 -7.39 -7.75
N MET A 139 1.50 -7.56 -7.79
CA MET A 139 2.36 -6.97 -8.83
C MET A 139 2.93 -8.07 -9.71
N PHE A 140 2.77 -7.89 -11.01
CA PHE A 140 3.21 -8.80 -12.05
C PHE A 140 4.43 -8.20 -12.75
N PRO A 141 5.49 -8.98 -13.00
CA PRO A 141 6.72 -8.47 -13.61
C PRO A 141 6.51 -8.05 -15.07
N SER A 142 7.50 -7.39 -15.65
CA SER A 142 7.62 -7.36 -17.11
C SER A 142 7.93 -8.76 -17.66
N ARG A 143 7.67 -9.00 -18.94
CA ARG A 143 7.94 -10.28 -19.62
C ARG A 143 9.44 -10.56 -19.78
N ALA A 144 10.31 -9.58 -19.58
CA ALA A 144 11.76 -9.71 -19.68
C ALA A 144 12.32 -10.49 -18.47
N LEU A 145 12.05 -11.79 -18.44
CA LEU A 145 12.35 -12.71 -17.35
C LEU A 145 13.47 -13.66 -17.72
N THR A 146 14.39 -13.84 -16.78
CA THR A 146 15.50 -14.79 -16.90
C THR A 146 15.53 -15.68 -15.66
N ALA A 147 15.41 -17.00 -15.85
CA ALA A 147 15.53 -17.97 -14.77
C ALA A 147 16.98 -18.11 -14.28
N GLU A 148 17.15 -18.76 -13.14
CA GLU A 148 18.48 -19.14 -12.64
C GLU A 148 19.31 -19.87 -13.71
N GLY A 149 20.60 -19.55 -13.80
CA GLY A 149 21.47 -20.03 -14.89
C GLY A 149 21.40 -19.20 -16.17
N ASN A 150 20.78 -18.01 -16.12
CA ASN A 150 20.65 -17.06 -17.24
C ASN A 150 19.84 -17.60 -18.43
N VAL A 151 18.80 -18.39 -18.15
CA VAL A 151 17.92 -18.95 -19.19
C VAL A 151 16.76 -17.99 -19.45
N PRO A 152 16.64 -17.40 -20.65
CA PRO A 152 15.49 -16.57 -21.00
C PRO A 152 14.18 -17.37 -20.97
N LEU A 153 13.10 -16.74 -20.52
CA LEU A 153 11.75 -17.34 -20.47
C LEU A 153 10.82 -16.78 -21.55
N ASP A 154 11.37 -16.12 -22.56
CA ASP A 154 10.65 -15.44 -23.66
C ASP A 154 9.94 -16.41 -24.62
N ALA A 155 10.40 -17.66 -24.69
CA ALA A 155 9.80 -18.74 -25.48
C ALA A 155 8.38 -19.14 -25.03
N TYR A 156 8.01 -18.83 -23.78
CA TYR A 156 6.68 -19.13 -23.25
C TYR A 156 5.71 -17.97 -23.51
N GLY A 157 4.43 -18.31 -23.68
CA GLY A 157 3.37 -17.30 -23.58
C GLY A 157 3.33 -16.70 -22.17
N SER A 158 2.84 -15.47 -22.04
CA SER A 158 2.83 -14.74 -20.76
C SER A 158 1.42 -14.34 -20.31
N ARG A 159 0.40 -14.98 -20.90
CA ARG A 159 -1.00 -14.73 -20.58
C ARG A 159 -1.53 -15.82 -19.64
N PHE A 160 -2.21 -15.44 -18.56
CA PHE A 160 -2.76 -16.36 -17.56
C PHE A 160 -3.93 -15.71 -16.83
N TYR A 161 -4.74 -16.50 -16.11
CA TYR A 161 -5.76 -15.95 -15.23
C TYR A 161 -5.21 -15.71 -13.82
N PHE A 162 -5.64 -14.60 -13.23
CA PHE A 162 -5.42 -14.24 -11.84
C PHE A 162 -6.75 -14.28 -11.11
N THR A 163 -6.81 -15.00 -10.00
CA THR A 163 -8.03 -15.13 -9.20
C THR A 163 -7.78 -14.81 -7.75
N VAL A 164 -8.76 -14.16 -7.11
CA VAL A 164 -8.79 -13.96 -5.66
C VAL A 164 -10.05 -14.59 -5.10
N ASP A 165 -9.87 -15.67 -4.33
CA ASP A 165 -10.90 -16.62 -3.93
C ASP A 165 -11.79 -17.04 -5.11
N SER A 166 -13.07 -17.30 -4.86
CA SER A 166 -14.10 -17.46 -5.89
C SER A 166 -14.71 -16.12 -6.33
N THR A 167 -14.17 -14.99 -5.86
CA THR A 167 -14.82 -13.68 -5.97
C THR A 167 -14.40 -12.90 -7.20
N PHE A 168 -13.13 -13.00 -7.58
CA PHE A 168 -12.55 -12.20 -8.64
C PHE A 168 -11.74 -13.06 -9.61
N VAL A 169 -11.86 -12.73 -10.89
CA VAL A 169 -11.04 -13.27 -11.97
C VAL A 169 -10.65 -12.15 -12.93
N SER A 170 -9.39 -12.11 -13.30
CA SER A 170 -8.87 -11.25 -14.35
C SER A 170 -7.90 -12.03 -15.24
N THR A 171 -7.73 -11.56 -16.48
CA THR A 171 -6.66 -12.06 -17.35
C THR A 171 -5.47 -11.12 -17.24
N ILE A 172 -4.31 -11.67 -16.94
CA ILE A 172 -3.03 -10.95 -16.94
C ILE A 172 -2.26 -11.36 -18.19
N ASP A 173 -1.68 -10.37 -18.87
CA ASP A 173 -0.75 -10.57 -19.97
C ASP A 173 0.46 -9.69 -19.68
N LEU A 174 1.63 -10.30 -19.47
CA LEU A 174 2.81 -9.55 -19.04
C LEU A 174 3.28 -8.61 -20.16
N ASP A 175 3.42 -7.33 -19.84
CA ASP A 175 3.97 -6.33 -20.75
C ASP A 175 5.47 -6.57 -20.96
N PRO A 176 6.02 -6.39 -22.18
CA PRO A 176 7.45 -6.59 -22.45
C PRO A 176 8.39 -5.71 -21.62
N SER A 177 7.93 -4.55 -21.17
CA SER A 177 8.76 -3.48 -20.61
C SER A 177 8.34 -3.01 -19.22
N GLU A 178 7.08 -3.19 -18.86
CA GLU A 178 6.51 -2.62 -17.63
C GLU A 178 5.92 -3.68 -16.71
N ALA A 179 5.97 -3.43 -15.42
CA ALA A 179 5.27 -4.22 -14.43
C ALA A 179 3.79 -3.81 -14.39
N THR A 180 2.90 -4.79 -14.22
CA THR A 180 1.46 -4.54 -14.07
C THR A 180 1.06 -4.68 -12.61
N THR A 181 0.20 -3.80 -12.10
CA THR A 181 -0.33 -3.91 -10.73
C THR A 181 -1.83 -4.09 -10.77
N VAL A 182 -2.32 -5.09 -10.05
CA VAL A 182 -3.74 -5.22 -9.72
C VAL A 182 -3.91 -4.97 -8.24
N GLU A 183 -4.78 -4.03 -7.92
CA GLU A 183 -5.09 -3.69 -6.54
C GLU A 183 -6.59 -3.72 -6.33
N MET A 184 -7.02 -4.31 -5.23
CA MET A 184 -8.42 -4.46 -4.91
C MET A 184 -8.68 -4.48 -3.41
N VAL A 185 -9.89 -4.09 -3.03
CA VAL A 185 -10.44 -4.32 -1.69
C VAL A 185 -11.31 -5.56 -1.77
N VAL A 186 -11.11 -6.52 -0.87
CA VAL A 186 -11.89 -7.77 -0.79
C VAL A 186 -12.43 -7.94 0.61
N SER A 187 -13.71 -8.27 0.70
CA SER A 187 -14.32 -8.77 1.94
C SER A 187 -14.30 -10.30 1.90
N SER A 188 -13.52 -10.93 2.79
CA SER A 188 -13.51 -12.40 2.93
C SER A 188 -14.43 -12.85 4.06
N LEU A 189 -15.07 -14.00 3.85
CA LEU A 189 -15.88 -14.71 4.86
C LEU A 189 -15.17 -15.98 5.36
N ASP A 190 -13.96 -16.24 4.89
CA ASP A 190 -13.15 -17.39 5.27
C ASP A 190 -11.99 -16.95 6.17
N THR A 191 -11.32 -17.92 6.80
CA THR A 191 -10.10 -17.68 7.59
C THR A 191 -8.87 -17.46 6.72
N ASN A 192 -8.97 -17.76 5.43
CA ASN A 192 -7.89 -17.63 4.46
C ASN A 192 -8.42 -16.99 3.18
N LEU A 193 -7.56 -16.21 2.54
CA LEU A 193 -7.79 -15.64 1.22
C LEU A 193 -6.81 -16.30 0.24
N LEU A 194 -7.34 -16.98 -0.77
CA LEU A 194 -6.57 -17.68 -1.79
C LEU A 194 -6.32 -16.77 -2.98
N VAL A 195 -5.06 -16.50 -3.27
CA VAL A 195 -4.65 -15.74 -4.45
C VAL A 195 -3.99 -16.69 -5.42
N CYS A 196 -4.64 -16.98 -6.55
CA CYS A 196 -4.17 -18.01 -7.47
C CYS A 196 -3.80 -17.46 -8.85
N LEU A 197 -2.80 -18.10 -9.43
CA LEU A 197 -2.38 -17.96 -10.82
C LEU A 197 -2.75 -19.24 -11.57
N VAL A 198 -3.43 -19.09 -12.70
CA VAL A 198 -4.00 -20.18 -13.49
C VAL A 198 -3.45 -20.06 -14.91
N PRO A 199 -2.50 -20.90 -15.33
CA PRO A 199 -2.04 -20.95 -16.71
C PRO A 199 -3.19 -21.21 -17.69
N LEU A 200 -3.01 -20.82 -18.95
CA LEU A 200 -3.97 -21.17 -20.00
C LEU A 200 -4.04 -22.69 -20.23
N GLU A 201 -5.19 -23.15 -20.71
CA GLU A 201 -5.50 -24.58 -20.86
C GLU A 201 -4.55 -25.33 -21.79
N ASP A 202 -4.01 -24.64 -22.79
CA ASP A 202 -3.04 -25.18 -23.74
C ASP A 202 -1.66 -25.43 -23.12
N ARG A 203 -1.46 -24.97 -21.87
CA ARG A 203 -0.20 -25.03 -21.14
C ARG A 203 0.97 -24.50 -21.99
N SER A 204 0.74 -23.49 -22.80
CA SER A 204 1.80 -22.81 -23.56
C SER A 204 2.34 -21.58 -22.81
N SER A 205 1.56 -21.10 -21.85
CA SER A 205 1.82 -19.86 -21.13
C SER A 205 2.30 -20.11 -19.71
N MET A 206 3.33 -19.36 -19.31
CA MET A 206 3.79 -19.28 -17.93
C MET A 206 2.95 -18.26 -17.16
N ALA A 207 2.80 -18.50 -15.86
CA ALA A 207 2.29 -17.50 -14.93
C ALA A 207 3.42 -16.97 -14.07
N ALA A 208 3.41 -15.67 -13.77
CA ALA A 208 4.46 -15.06 -12.96
C ALA A 208 3.87 -14.04 -11.99
N ILE A 209 4.52 -13.84 -10.85
CA ILE A 209 4.17 -12.80 -9.88
C ILE A 209 5.46 -12.33 -9.20
N SER A 210 5.58 -11.01 -9.01
CA SER A 210 6.73 -10.39 -8.33
C SER A 210 6.45 -10.11 -6.88
N SER A 211 5.23 -9.66 -6.56
CA SER A 211 4.89 -9.37 -5.18
C SER A 211 3.41 -9.49 -4.89
N LEU A 212 3.12 -9.74 -3.62
CA LEU A 212 1.76 -9.87 -3.10
C LEU A 212 1.66 -9.19 -1.74
N GLU A 213 0.74 -8.24 -1.61
CA GLU A 213 0.49 -7.52 -0.37
C GLU A 213 -0.93 -7.77 0.11
N LEU A 214 -1.09 -8.03 1.40
CA LEU A 214 -2.38 -8.14 2.08
C LEU A 214 -2.38 -7.20 3.28
N ARG A 215 -3.38 -6.33 3.33
CA ARG A 215 -3.51 -5.34 4.41
C ARG A 215 -4.93 -5.33 4.95
N PRO A 216 -5.13 -5.51 6.26
CA PRO A 216 -6.44 -5.25 6.84
C PRO A 216 -6.77 -3.77 6.73
N LEU A 217 -8.00 -3.47 6.31
CA LEU A 217 -8.53 -2.12 6.28
C LEU A 217 -9.42 -1.91 7.51
N ASN A 218 -9.25 -0.77 8.16
CA ASN A 218 -10.13 -0.42 9.27
C ASN A 218 -11.56 -0.25 8.76
N GLY A 219 -12.51 -0.91 9.43
CA GLY A 219 -13.87 -1.21 8.96
C GLY A 219 -14.83 -0.02 8.88
N THR A 220 -14.36 1.16 8.49
CA THR A 220 -15.19 2.37 8.32
C THR A 220 -15.26 2.85 6.88
N LEU A 221 -14.23 2.59 6.05
CA LEU A 221 -14.15 3.13 4.68
C LEU A 221 -14.95 2.32 3.65
N TYR A 222 -15.06 1.01 3.85
CA TYR A 222 -15.75 0.08 2.94
C TYR A 222 -16.86 -0.73 3.64
N SER A 223 -17.15 -0.40 4.90
CA SER A 223 -18.14 -1.07 5.74
C SER A 223 -19.53 -1.06 5.12
N ASN A 224 -20.23 -2.19 5.23
CA ASN A 224 -21.58 -2.48 4.74
C ASN A 224 -21.74 -3.04 3.32
N ARG A 225 -20.69 -3.25 2.52
CA ARG A 225 -20.87 -3.82 1.16
C ARG A 225 -21.17 -5.31 1.13
N GLY A 226 -20.75 -6.05 2.17
CA GLY A 226 -21.08 -7.47 2.31
C GLY A 226 -22.44 -7.75 2.93
N SER A 227 -23.18 -6.78 3.48
CA SER A 227 -24.41 -7.06 4.23
C SER A 227 -25.66 -6.83 3.38
N ALA A 228 -26.24 -7.90 2.84
CA ALA A 228 -27.57 -7.85 2.25
C ALA A 228 -28.62 -7.99 3.38
N LYS A 229 -29.53 -7.02 3.53
CA LYS A 229 -30.72 -7.19 4.37
C LYS A 229 -31.60 -8.26 3.71
N SER A 230 -31.91 -9.33 4.44
CA SER A 230 -32.92 -10.29 3.99
C SER A 230 -34.28 -9.60 3.86
N ASN A 231 -35.03 -9.93 2.80
CA ASN A 231 -36.41 -9.48 2.59
C ASN A 231 -37.37 -9.89 3.75
N THR A 232 -36.94 -10.77 4.64
CA THR A 232 -37.68 -11.20 5.84
C THR A 232 -37.32 -10.41 7.11
N GLY A 233 -36.54 -9.33 7.01
CA GLY A 233 -36.33 -8.35 8.09
C GLY A 233 -35.55 -8.84 9.32
N THR A 234 -35.10 -10.09 9.34
CA THR A 234 -34.58 -10.76 10.54
C THR A 234 -33.16 -11.31 10.41
N THR A 235 -32.56 -11.29 9.22
CA THR A 235 -31.17 -11.76 8.99
C THR A 235 -30.44 -10.88 7.99
N THR A 236 -29.23 -10.42 8.34
CA THR A 236 -28.26 -9.84 7.40
C THR A 236 -27.41 -10.98 6.86
N LYS A 237 -27.53 -11.29 5.56
CA LYS A 237 -26.67 -12.28 4.91
C LYS A 237 -25.38 -11.58 4.50
N MET A 238 -24.26 -12.05 5.04
CA MET A 238 -22.94 -11.59 4.60
C MET A 238 -22.59 -12.23 3.25
N GLN A 239 -22.06 -11.43 2.34
CA GLN A 239 -21.57 -11.82 1.02
C GLN A 239 -20.16 -11.29 0.85
N SER A 240 -19.29 -12.13 0.29
CA SER A 240 -17.98 -11.69 -0.18
C SER A 240 -18.16 -10.67 -1.31
N SER A 241 -17.43 -9.56 -1.25
CA SER A 241 -17.50 -8.49 -2.25
C SER A 241 -16.10 -8.02 -2.61
N TYR A 242 -15.95 -7.42 -3.79
CA TYR A 242 -14.67 -6.85 -4.20
C TYR A 242 -14.81 -5.50 -4.89
N LEU A 243 -13.77 -4.68 -4.78
CA LEU A 243 -13.62 -3.40 -5.49
C LEU A 243 -12.22 -3.34 -6.08
N VAL A 244 -12.12 -3.24 -7.40
CA VAL A 244 -10.82 -3.10 -8.06
C VAL A 244 -10.49 -1.62 -8.21
N THR A 245 -9.27 -1.25 -7.83
CA THR A 245 -8.75 0.10 -8.08
C THR A 245 -8.46 0.25 -9.57
N VAL A 246 -9.24 1.10 -10.24
CA VAL A 246 -9.02 1.43 -11.67
C VAL A 246 -8.08 2.63 -11.85
N ALA A 247 -8.11 3.58 -10.91
CA ALA A 247 -7.26 4.76 -10.93
C ALA A 247 -7.15 5.37 -9.54
N ARG A 248 -6.02 6.04 -9.28
CA ARG A 248 -5.83 6.92 -8.13
C ARG A 248 -5.25 8.24 -8.62
N PHE A 249 -5.85 9.34 -8.19
CA PHE A 249 -5.43 10.68 -8.57
C PHE A 249 -4.96 11.45 -7.33
N ASN A 250 -3.79 12.06 -7.43
CA ASN A 250 -3.29 13.01 -6.44
C ASN A 250 -3.51 14.43 -6.99
N PHE A 251 -4.67 15.01 -6.72
CA PHE A 251 -5.00 16.35 -7.19
C PHE A 251 -4.11 17.39 -6.51
N GLY A 252 -3.38 18.17 -7.30
CA GLY A 252 -2.43 19.18 -6.79
C GLY A 252 -1.01 18.67 -6.56
N GLY A 253 -0.75 17.37 -6.77
CA GLY A 253 0.62 16.86 -6.89
C GLY A 253 1.26 17.25 -8.22
N ASN A 254 2.59 17.33 -8.26
CA ASN A 254 3.34 17.48 -9.51
C ASN A 254 3.76 16.08 -10.06
N GLU A 255 4.30 16.03 -11.28
CA GLU A 255 4.73 14.78 -11.92
C GLU A 255 5.85 14.03 -11.16
N SER A 256 6.57 14.73 -10.28
CA SER A 256 7.57 14.15 -9.39
C SER A 256 7.03 13.77 -8.01
N SER A 257 5.74 13.99 -7.74
CA SER A 257 5.08 13.52 -6.52
C SER A 257 4.59 12.11 -6.78
N PRO A 258 5.24 11.06 -6.24
CA PRO A 258 4.74 9.70 -6.39
C PRO A 258 3.31 9.63 -5.83
N SER A 259 2.51 8.71 -6.37
CA SER A 259 1.21 8.40 -5.75
C SER A 259 1.45 8.14 -4.27
N VAL A 260 0.75 8.84 -3.38
CA VAL A 260 0.90 8.61 -1.93
C VAL A 260 0.33 7.22 -1.63
N ARG A 261 1.20 6.20 -1.61
CA ARG A 261 0.83 4.79 -1.34
C ARG A 261 0.61 4.51 0.15
N TYR A 262 1.28 5.28 1.01
CA TYR A 262 1.22 5.18 2.47
C TYR A 262 1.03 6.56 3.05
N SER A 263 0.13 6.66 4.03
CA SER A 263 0.02 7.87 4.85
C SER A 263 1.38 8.17 5.50
N SER A 264 1.77 9.45 5.57
CA SER A 264 2.97 9.88 6.29
C SER A 264 2.97 9.39 7.75
N SER A 265 1.81 9.14 8.36
CA SER A 265 1.69 8.56 9.71
C SER A 265 2.22 7.12 9.81
N GLN A 266 2.20 6.33 8.74
CA GLN A 266 2.82 4.99 8.73
C GLN A 266 4.34 5.04 8.67
N ARG A 267 4.93 6.15 8.18
CA ARG A 267 6.39 6.39 8.27
C ARG A 267 6.83 6.83 9.67
N ILE A 268 5.92 7.35 10.49
CA ILE A 268 6.26 7.98 11.78
C ILE A 268 6.42 6.95 12.92
N LEU A 269 5.85 5.75 12.81
CA LEU A 269 5.96 4.74 13.88
C LEU A 269 7.37 4.13 14.05
N PHE A 270 8.30 4.38 13.13
CA PHE A 270 9.68 3.88 13.21
C PHE A 270 10.74 4.94 13.55
N TYR A 271 10.37 6.22 13.72
CA TYR A 271 11.30 7.25 14.18
C TYR A 271 11.02 7.66 15.62
N GLY A 272 11.61 6.92 16.56
CA GLY A 272 11.87 7.43 17.91
C GLY A 272 13.06 8.39 17.91
N ALA A 273 12.83 9.67 17.60
CA ALA A 273 13.51 10.85 18.18
C ALA A 273 13.06 12.13 17.44
N PRO A 274 12.70 13.21 18.14
CA PRO A 274 12.36 14.48 17.50
C PRO A 274 13.64 15.18 17.06
N SER A 275 13.90 15.26 15.75
CA SER A 275 14.89 16.20 15.23
C SER A 275 14.26 17.59 15.13
N SER A 276 14.62 18.44 16.07
CA SER A 276 14.30 19.87 16.11
C SER A 276 14.93 20.60 14.92
N SER A 277 14.16 20.95 13.88
CA SER A 277 14.54 22.00 12.93
C SER A 277 13.40 22.35 11.97
N CYS A 278 12.45 23.15 12.44
CA CYS A 278 11.70 24.08 11.59
C CYS A 278 12.08 25.49 12.04
N ILE A 279 13.21 25.99 11.55
CA ILE A 279 13.47 27.44 11.55
C ILE A 279 13.23 27.90 10.11
N LEU A 280 12.16 28.67 9.92
CA LEU A 280 11.92 29.42 8.70
C LEU A 280 13.03 30.45 8.56
N GLU A 281 13.94 30.23 7.63
CA GLU A 281 14.91 31.25 7.20
C GLU A 281 14.18 32.23 6.25
N PRO A 282 14.11 33.53 6.55
CA PRO A 282 13.47 34.50 5.66
C PRO A 282 14.37 34.80 4.45
N ALA A 283 13.75 34.86 3.28
CA ALA A 283 14.41 35.11 1.99
C ALA A 283 15.31 36.36 1.97
N PRO A 284 16.45 36.35 1.27
CA PRO A 284 17.35 37.48 1.19
C PRO A 284 16.76 38.60 0.30
N ARG A 285 16.66 39.81 0.86
CA ARG A 285 16.32 41.03 0.11
C ARG A 285 17.48 41.42 -0.81
N ARG A 286 17.21 41.60 -2.11
CA ARG A 286 18.14 42.19 -3.07
C ARG A 286 18.47 43.65 -2.69
N PRO A 287 19.74 44.08 -2.72
CA PRO A 287 20.09 45.48 -2.59
C PRO A 287 19.83 46.23 -3.90
N MET A 288 19.19 47.40 -3.78
CA MET A 288 19.08 48.43 -4.81
C MET A 288 20.46 49.09 -4.95
N ASN A 289 21.10 48.96 -6.11
CA ASN A 289 22.26 49.78 -6.45
C ASN A 289 21.77 51.18 -6.86
N GLN A 290 22.18 52.20 -6.09
CA GLN A 290 22.24 53.58 -6.56
C GLN A 290 23.57 53.77 -7.30
N SER A 291 23.50 54.21 -8.55
CA SER A 291 24.63 54.79 -9.28
C SER A 291 24.42 56.30 -9.38
N ASN A 292 25.49 57.05 -9.16
CA ASN A 292 25.60 58.49 -9.43
C ASN A 292 25.21 58.84 -10.86
#